data_AF-W4V671-F1
#
_entry.id   AF-W4V671-F1
#
_cell.length_a   1.000
_cell.length_b   1.000
_cell.length_c   1.000
_cell.angle_alpha   90.00
_cell.angle_beta   90.00
_cell.angle_gamma   90.00
#
_symmetry.space_group_name_H-M   'P 1'
#
loop_
_entity.id
_entity.type
_entity.pdbx_description
1 polymer ?
#
loop_
_entity_poly.entity_id
_entity_poly.type
_entity_poly.pdbx_seq_one_letter_code
_entity_poly.pdbx_strand_id
1 'polypeptide(L)'
;MEGEILLPFDIVKEYFDPYIFWDEALGKVTITTKDRVIRMKTDKLDAIVNNEPITLNIPVTVENDVVYIPIEFLAEFYGIEVSYIEKSNVVIIDYKKSIKQIAEPIESQAVVRKGRSVREPIIRKFDLTSGETSENTLRIFEEYDKWYKVRTWMVRSDILKNALWLLKE
;
A
#
# COMPACT_ATOMS: atom_id res chain seq x y z
N MET A 1 -18.83 -4.18 -8.11
CA MET A 1 -17.75 -5.12 -8.51
C MET A 1 -16.48 -4.45 -8.07
N GLU A 2 -15.88 -4.93 -6.98
CA GLU A 2 -14.55 -4.48 -6.57
C GLU A 2 -13.58 -4.89 -7.68
N GLY A 3 -12.89 -3.92 -8.27
CA GLY A 3 -11.84 -4.19 -9.24
C GLY A 3 -10.61 -4.71 -8.49
N GLU A 4 -9.98 -5.76 -9.01
CA GLU A 4 -8.70 -6.24 -8.51
C GLU A 4 -7.62 -5.17 -8.69
N ILE A 5 -6.82 -4.93 -7.66
CA ILE A 5 -5.71 -3.98 -7.75
C ILE A 5 -4.53 -4.64 -8.49
N LEU A 6 -4.09 -3.96 -9.54
CA LEU A 6 -2.86 -4.27 -10.26
C LEU A 6 -1.77 -3.28 -9.86
N LEU A 7 -0.56 -3.77 -9.59
CA LEU A 7 0.62 -2.94 -9.37
C LEU A 7 1.66 -3.11 -10.46
N PRO A 8 2.38 -2.05 -10.86
CA PRO A 8 3.54 -2.17 -11.72
C PRO A 8 4.58 -3.11 -11.12
N PHE A 9 5.18 -3.95 -11.95
CA PHE A 9 6.21 -4.91 -11.56
C PHE A 9 7.35 -4.23 -10.79
N ASP A 10 7.81 -3.06 -11.26
CA ASP A 10 8.89 -2.32 -10.62
C ASP A 10 8.54 -1.85 -9.21
N ILE A 11 7.27 -1.48 -8.97
CA ILE A 11 6.78 -1.12 -7.62
C ILE A 11 6.78 -2.36 -6.71
N VAL A 12 6.32 -3.49 -7.23
CA VAL A 12 6.35 -4.75 -6.46
C VAL A 12 7.79 -5.14 -6.13
N LYS A 13 8.70 -4.96 -7.09
CA LYS A 13 10.12 -5.25 -6.92
C LYS A 13 10.82 -4.33 -5.93
N GLU A 14 10.53 -3.03 -5.99
CA GLU A 14 11.13 -2.04 -5.10
C GLU A 14 10.69 -2.23 -3.65
N TYR A 15 9.41 -2.57 -3.43
CA TYR A 15 8.81 -2.48 -2.09
C TYR A 15 8.47 -3.81 -1.41
N PHE A 16 8.25 -4.89 -2.17
CA PHE A 16 7.78 -6.16 -1.58
C PHE A 16 8.73 -7.33 -1.84
N ASP A 17 9.21 -7.48 -3.08
CA ASP A 17 10.05 -8.62 -3.46
C ASP A 17 11.16 -8.19 -4.43
N PRO A 18 12.37 -7.85 -3.94
CA PRO A 18 13.48 -7.48 -4.81
C PRO A 18 13.95 -8.63 -5.72
N TYR A 19 13.54 -9.87 -5.44
CA TYR A 19 13.89 -11.07 -6.20
C TYR A 19 12.82 -11.48 -7.20
N ILE A 20 11.68 -10.78 -7.26
CA ILE A 20 10.68 -11.03 -8.29
C ILE A 20 11.31 -10.91 -9.67
N PHE A 21 11.00 -11.88 -10.52
CA PHE A 21 11.62 -12.02 -11.83
C PHE A 21 10.57 -11.99 -12.94
N TRP A 22 10.84 -11.16 -13.95
CA TRP A 22 10.09 -11.09 -15.18
C TRP A 22 10.90 -11.70 -16.31
N ASP A 23 10.35 -12.74 -16.94
CA ASP A 23 10.89 -13.37 -18.14
C ASP A 23 10.13 -12.83 -19.34
N GLU A 24 10.69 -11.81 -19.99
CA GLU A 24 10.07 -11.11 -21.13
C GLU A 24 9.83 -12.03 -22.32
N ALA A 25 10.80 -12.91 -22.63
CA ALA A 25 10.71 -13.84 -23.75
C ALA A 25 9.57 -14.85 -23.57
N LEU A 26 9.26 -15.23 -22.32
CA LEU A 26 8.19 -16.18 -22.02
C LEU A 26 6.90 -15.53 -21.51
N GLY A 27 6.85 -14.21 -21.37
CA GLY A 27 5.70 -13.50 -20.81
C GLY A 27 5.34 -14.00 -19.40
N LYS A 28 6.32 -14.18 -18.51
CA LYS A 28 6.13 -14.92 -17.25
C LYS A 28 6.77 -14.25 -16.04
N VAL A 29 5.97 -14.02 -15.00
CA VAL A 29 6.42 -13.60 -13.66
C VAL A 29 6.74 -14.83 -12.83
N THR A 30 7.89 -14.84 -12.17
CA THR A 30 8.31 -15.88 -11.22
C THR A 30 8.63 -15.25 -9.87
N ILE A 31 8.06 -15.81 -8.81
CA ILE A 31 8.26 -15.39 -7.42
C ILE A 31 8.74 -16.60 -6.63
N THR A 32 9.74 -16.41 -5.79
CA THR A 32 10.26 -17.44 -4.89
C THR A 32 10.25 -16.91 -3.47
N THR A 33 9.36 -17.43 -2.63
CA THR A 33 9.36 -17.17 -1.19
C THR A 33 10.15 -18.28 -0.46
N LYS A 34 10.18 -18.22 0.87
CA LYS A 34 10.80 -19.26 1.70
C LYS A 34 10.22 -20.66 1.44
N ASP A 35 8.93 -20.75 1.14
CA ASP A 35 8.15 -21.98 1.12
C ASP A 35 7.41 -22.21 -0.21
N ARG A 36 7.43 -21.23 -1.14
CA ARG A 36 6.62 -21.29 -2.36
C ARG A 36 7.37 -20.80 -3.60
N VAL A 37 7.11 -21.46 -4.72
CA VAL A 37 7.46 -20.99 -6.06
C VAL A 37 6.17 -20.73 -6.82
N ILE A 38 5.98 -19.48 -7.24
CA ILE A 38 4.78 -19.02 -7.92
C ILE A 38 5.17 -18.61 -9.34
N ARG A 39 4.39 -19.06 -10.33
CA ARG A 39 4.58 -18.70 -11.74
C ARG A 39 3.26 -18.24 -12.32
N MET A 40 3.25 -17.04 -12.89
CA MET A 40 2.09 -16.44 -13.55
C MET A 40 2.48 -16.05 -14.96
N LYS A 41 1.61 -16.34 -15.93
CA LYS A 41 1.81 -15.94 -17.34
C LYS A 41 0.91 -14.77 -17.67
N THR A 42 1.36 -13.93 -18.60
CA THR A 42 0.51 -12.86 -19.13
C THR A 42 -0.71 -13.41 -19.83
N ASP A 43 -1.82 -12.68 -19.71
CA ASP A 43 -3.10 -12.98 -20.36
C ASP A 43 -3.64 -14.40 -20.07
N LYS A 44 -3.18 -15.01 -18.97
CA LYS A 44 -3.62 -16.32 -18.49
C LYS A 44 -4.08 -16.21 -17.04
N LEU A 45 -5.25 -16.76 -16.78
CA LEU A 45 -5.78 -16.91 -15.41
C LEU A 45 -5.14 -18.09 -14.68
N ASP A 46 -4.44 -18.98 -15.38
CA ASP A 46 -3.77 -20.12 -14.75
C ASP A 46 -2.39 -19.70 -14.20
N ALA A 47 -2.25 -19.74 -12.88
CA ALA A 47 -0.98 -19.65 -12.18
C ALA A 47 -0.57 -21.04 -11.65
N ILE A 48 0.71 -21.18 -11.32
CA ILE A 48 1.25 -22.41 -10.70
C ILE A 48 1.89 -22.04 -9.37
N VAL A 49 1.49 -22.68 -8.28
CA VAL A 49 2.08 -22.53 -6.94
C VAL A 49 2.58 -23.91 -6.52
N ASN A 50 3.89 -24.06 -6.27
CA ASN A 50 4.49 -25.35 -5.89
C ASN A 50 4.09 -26.53 -6.80
N ASN A 51 4.04 -26.28 -8.11
CA ASN A 51 3.62 -27.21 -9.16
C ASN A 51 2.13 -27.56 -9.18
N GLU A 52 1.30 -26.95 -8.33
CA GLU A 52 -0.16 -27.08 -8.37
C GLU A 52 -0.78 -25.89 -9.11
N PRO A 53 -1.72 -26.13 -10.05
CA PRO A 53 -2.41 -25.05 -10.75
C PRO A 53 -3.40 -24.33 -9.83
N ILE A 54 -3.46 -23.01 -9.93
CA ILE A 54 -4.42 -22.15 -9.25
C ILE A 54 -4.98 -21.11 -10.22
N THR A 55 -6.26 -20.80 -10.09
CA THR A 55 -6.93 -19.81 -10.93
C THR A 55 -6.84 -18.43 -10.29
N LEU A 56 -6.32 -17.46 -11.05
CA LEU A 56 -6.32 -16.04 -10.76
C LEU A 56 -7.68 -15.43 -11.10
N ASN A 57 -8.05 -14.38 -10.38
CA ASN A 57 -9.23 -13.57 -10.74
C ASN A 57 -8.95 -12.68 -11.96
N ILE A 58 -7.73 -12.15 -12.05
CA ILE A 58 -7.24 -11.30 -13.14
C ILE A 58 -5.83 -11.76 -13.54
N PRO A 59 -5.47 -11.79 -14.83
CA PRO A 59 -4.14 -12.22 -15.24
C PRO A 59 -3.09 -11.14 -14.92
N VAL A 60 -1.82 -11.52 -15.03
CA VAL A 60 -0.76 -10.53 -15.25
C VAL A 60 -1.02 -9.88 -16.61
N THR A 61 -0.96 -8.55 -16.69
CA THR A 61 -1.17 -7.81 -17.93
C THR A 61 0.06 -7.00 -18.30
N VAL A 62 0.25 -6.73 -19.59
CA VAL A 62 1.28 -5.82 -20.07
C VAL A 62 0.59 -4.70 -20.82
N GLU A 63 0.77 -3.47 -20.36
CA GLU A 63 0.17 -2.29 -20.96
C GLU A 63 1.22 -1.17 -21.02
N ASN A 64 1.41 -0.59 -22.21
CA ASN A 64 2.42 0.44 -22.45
C ASN A 64 3.83 0.04 -21.98
N ASP A 65 4.23 -1.20 -22.29
CA ASP A 65 5.51 -1.80 -21.89
C ASP A 65 5.70 -1.93 -20.36
N VAL A 66 4.64 -1.75 -19.57
CA VAL A 66 4.65 -1.95 -18.12
C VAL A 66 3.93 -3.26 -17.79
N VAL A 67 4.61 -4.12 -17.04
CA VAL A 67 4.04 -5.35 -16.50
C VAL A 67 3.25 -5.04 -15.23
N TYR A 68 2.00 -5.45 -15.18
CA TYR A 68 1.09 -5.24 -14.07
C TYR A 68 0.73 -6.57 -13.41
N ILE A 69 0.85 -6.60 -12.08
CA ILE A 69 0.74 -7.81 -11.27
C ILE A 69 -0.48 -7.70 -10.36
N PRO A 70 -1.32 -8.76 -10.27
CA PRO A 70 -2.41 -8.83 -9.29
C PRO A 70 -1.84 -8.89 -7.87
N ILE A 71 -1.80 -7.76 -7.17
CA ILE A 71 -1.17 -7.68 -5.86
C ILE A 71 -2.00 -8.40 -4.79
N GLU A 72 -3.32 -8.43 -4.95
CA GLU A 72 -4.24 -9.10 -4.02
C GLU A 72 -4.02 -10.62 -4.02
N PHE A 73 -3.77 -11.23 -5.17
CA PHE A 73 -3.38 -12.64 -5.25
C PHE A 73 -2.08 -12.91 -4.46
N LEU A 74 -1.12 -11.98 -4.53
CA LEU A 74 0.16 -12.09 -3.83
C LEU A 74 0.07 -11.70 -2.34
N ALA A 75 -1.07 -11.18 -1.88
CA ALA A 75 -1.20 -10.59 -0.57
C ALA A 75 -0.87 -11.56 0.57
N GLU A 76 -1.35 -12.80 0.47
CA GLU A 76 -1.06 -13.85 1.46
C GLU A 76 0.42 -14.25 1.46
N PHE A 77 1.03 -14.32 0.27
CA PHE A 77 2.42 -14.73 0.08
C PHE A 77 3.41 -13.71 0.64
N TYR A 78 3.11 -12.43 0.49
CA TYR A 78 3.91 -11.33 1.04
C TYR A 78 3.49 -10.92 2.46
N GLY A 79 2.43 -11.53 2.99
CA GLY A 79 1.88 -11.16 4.29
C GLY A 79 1.45 -9.70 4.35
N ILE A 80 0.86 -9.20 3.26
CA ILE A 80 0.32 -7.84 3.13
C ILE A 80 -1.21 -7.87 3.10
N GLU A 81 -1.82 -6.77 3.49
CA GLU A 81 -3.23 -6.45 3.28
C GLU A 81 -3.31 -5.28 2.30
N VAL A 82 -4.31 -5.32 1.43
CA VAL A 82 -4.55 -4.30 0.41
C VAL A 82 -5.95 -3.74 0.66
N SER A 83 -6.07 -2.42 0.66
CA SER A 83 -7.35 -1.75 0.85
C SER A 83 -7.47 -0.57 -0.11
N TYR A 84 -8.62 -0.45 -0.77
CA TYR A 84 -8.95 0.68 -1.62
C TYR A 84 -9.88 1.64 -0.90
N ILE A 85 -9.50 2.91 -0.84
CA ILE A 85 -10.32 3.98 -0.27
C ILE A 85 -10.96 4.75 -1.41
N GLU A 86 -12.21 4.43 -1.73
CA GLU A 86 -12.95 5.03 -2.86
C GLU A 86 -13.02 6.55 -2.76
N LYS A 87 -13.29 7.09 -1.56
CA LYS A 87 -13.48 8.54 -1.32
C LYS A 87 -12.25 9.37 -1.73
N SER A 88 -11.05 8.82 -1.59
CA SER A 88 -9.79 9.52 -1.91
C SER A 88 -9.07 8.93 -3.13
N ASN A 89 -9.57 7.85 -3.72
CA ASN A 89 -8.92 7.08 -4.77
C ASN A 89 -7.45 6.75 -4.41
N VAL A 90 -7.29 6.12 -3.24
CA VAL A 90 -6.01 5.70 -2.66
C VAL A 90 -6.04 4.21 -2.39
N VAL A 91 -4.97 3.51 -2.81
CA VAL A 91 -4.68 2.14 -2.38
C VAL A 91 -3.72 2.19 -1.20
N ILE A 92 -4.07 1.52 -0.11
CA ILE A 92 -3.24 1.36 1.08
C ILE A 92 -2.80 -0.10 1.16
N ILE A 93 -1.50 -0.30 1.27
CA ILE A 93 -0.88 -1.62 1.45
C ILE A 93 -0.08 -1.61 2.74
N ASP A 94 -0.39 -2.54 3.64
CA ASP A 94 0.29 -2.71 4.92
C ASP A 94 0.69 -4.17 5.11
N TYR A 95 1.73 -4.42 5.92
CA TYR A 95 2.02 -5.79 6.36
C TYR A 95 1.02 -6.24 7.42
N LYS A 96 0.43 -7.44 7.25
CA LYS A 96 -0.54 -8.05 8.18
C LYS A 96 -0.02 -8.15 9.60
N LYS A 97 1.28 -8.43 9.77
CA LYS A 97 1.93 -8.62 11.08
C LYS A 97 2.53 -7.32 11.65
N SER A 98 2.28 -6.17 11.02
CA SER A 98 2.75 -4.90 11.55
C SER A 98 1.92 -4.48 12.77
N ILE A 99 2.59 -3.97 13.80
CA ILE A 99 1.90 -3.30 14.91
C ILE A 99 1.27 -2.02 14.35
N LYS A 100 -0.04 -1.88 14.50
CA LYS A 100 -0.78 -0.70 14.05
C LYS A 100 -1.04 0.18 15.28
N GLN A 101 -0.35 1.32 15.34
CA GLN A 101 -0.69 2.36 16.30
C GLN A 101 -1.66 3.34 15.62
N ILE A 102 -2.81 3.52 16.24
CA ILE A 102 -3.87 4.37 15.75
C ILE A 102 -4.13 5.49 16.76
N ALA A 103 -4.36 6.71 16.28
CA ALA A 103 -4.68 7.85 17.13
C ALA A 103 -5.67 8.80 16.46
N GLU A 104 -6.31 9.61 17.27
CA GLU A 104 -7.13 10.75 16.86
C GLU A 104 -6.60 12.01 17.55
N PRO A 105 -6.63 13.16 16.86
CA PRO A 105 -6.28 14.42 17.48
C PRO A 105 -7.32 14.81 18.52
N ILE A 106 -6.85 15.28 19.68
CA ILE A 106 -7.72 15.74 20.78
C ILE A 106 -8.22 17.16 20.49
N GLU A 107 -7.37 17.99 19.89
CA GLU A 107 -7.65 19.40 19.66
C GLU A 107 -8.09 19.66 18.22
N SER A 108 -9.08 20.54 18.04
CA SER A 108 -9.70 20.80 16.74
C SER A 108 -8.81 21.55 15.77
N GLN A 109 -7.79 22.26 16.26
CA GLN A 109 -6.81 22.94 15.40
C GLN A 109 -5.62 22.08 15.01
N ALA A 110 -5.58 20.81 15.40
CA ALA A 110 -4.52 19.89 14.99
C ALA A 110 -4.41 19.84 13.46
N VAL A 111 -3.17 19.73 12.95
CA VAL A 111 -2.90 19.71 11.50
C VAL A 111 -1.80 18.74 11.11
N VAL A 112 -1.97 18.09 9.97
CA VAL A 112 -0.93 17.27 9.34
C VAL A 112 -0.17 18.11 8.32
N ARG A 113 1.16 18.03 8.35
CA ARG A 113 2.08 18.78 7.50
C ARG A 113 2.96 17.86 6.66
N LYS A 114 3.55 18.43 5.60
CA LYS A 114 4.49 17.73 4.71
C LYS A 114 5.86 17.44 5.35
N GLY A 115 6.18 18.10 6.47
CA GLY A 115 7.46 17.93 7.16
C GLY A 115 7.39 18.29 8.65
N ARG A 116 8.47 18.03 9.38
CA ARG A 116 8.63 18.25 10.84
C ARG A 116 8.89 19.71 11.21
N SER A 117 8.12 20.63 10.65
CA SER A 117 8.24 22.05 10.98
C SER A 117 6.89 22.73 10.85
N VAL A 118 6.61 23.66 11.77
CA VAL A 118 5.39 24.49 11.74
C VAL A 118 5.33 25.40 10.50
N ARG A 119 6.44 25.57 9.79
CA ARG A 119 6.52 26.33 8.52
C ARG A 119 6.17 25.47 7.30
N GLU A 120 6.12 24.15 7.44
CA GLU A 120 5.78 23.26 6.33
C GLU A 120 4.30 23.38 5.96
N PRO A 121 3.96 23.20 4.67
CA PRO A 121 2.58 23.24 4.21
C PRO A 121 1.68 22.28 4.99
N ILE A 122 0.49 22.77 5.35
CA ILE A 122 -0.58 21.96 5.92
C ILE A 122 -1.21 21.16 4.79
N ILE A 123 -1.21 19.84 4.94
CA ILE A 123 -1.83 18.90 4.00
C ILE A 123 -3.24 18.52 4.49
N ARG A 124 -3.49 18.58 5.80
CA ARG A 124 -4.80 18.25 6.37
C ARG A 124 -5.09 19.04 7.65
N LYS A 125 -6.35 19.47 7.78
CA LYS A 125 -6.96 19.95 9.02
C LYS A 125 -8.01 18.93 9.46
N PHE A 126 -8.21 18.80 10.76
CA PHE A 126 -9.26 17.93 11.31
C PHE A 126 -10.50 18.76 11.62
N ASP A 127 -11.66 18.13 11.46
CA ASP A 127 -12.93 18.65 11.95
C ASP A 127 -13.45 17.66 12.99
N LEU A 128 -13.33 18.02 14.27
CA LEU A 128 -13.77 17.18 15.38
C LEU A 128 -15.27 17.39 15.70
N THR A 129 -15.96 18.26 14.96
CA THR A 129 -17.37 18.61 15.22
C THR A 129 -18.35 17.76 14.41
N SER A 130 -17.88 17.12 13.33
CA SER A 130 -18.75 16.44 12.35
C SER A 130 -19.22 15.04 12.76
N GLY A 131 -18.86 14.52 13.93
CA GLY A 131 -19.30 13.21 14.44
C GLY A 131 -18.74 12.00 13.67
N GLU A 132 -18.12 12.19 12.51
CA GLU A 132 -17.44 11.15 11.73
C GLU A 132 -16.00 10.94 12.23
N THR A 133 -15.84 10.03 13.21
CA THR A 133 -14.54 9.77 13.85
C THR A 133 -13.54 9.03 12.96
N SER A 134 -14.02 8.13 12.09
CA SER A 134 -13.19 7.33 11.18
C SER A 134 -12.32 8.17 10.25
N GLU A 135 -12.77 9.38 9.92
CA GLU A 135 -11.97 10.27 9.09
C GLU A 135 -10.82 10.87 9.89
N ASN A 136 -11.04 11.19 11.16
CA ASN A 136 -10.03 11.81 12.02
C ASN A 136 -8.96 10.83 12.50
N THR A 137 -9.19 9.53 12.33
CA THR A 137 -8.26 8.47 12.65
C THR A 137 -6.98 8.54 11.80
N LEU A 138 -5.83 8.36 12.47
CA LEU A 138 -4.49 8.37 11.88
C LEU A 138 -3.74 7.09 12.24
N ARG A 139 -2.97 6.58 11.28
CA ARG A 139 -1.95 5.57 11.57
C ARG A 139 -0.63 6.25 11.92
N ILE A 140 -0.09 5.95 13.11
CA ILE A 140 1.21 6.42 13.56
C ILE A 140 2.27 5.38 13.19
N PHE A 141 3.39 5.86 12.64
CA PHE A 141 4.56 5.02 12.33
C PHE A 141 5.69 5.25 13.32
N GLU A 142 5.98 6.51 13.62
CA GLU A 142 7.15 6.89 14.39
C GLU A 142 6.87 8.16 15.19
N GLU A 143 7.65 8.36 16.24
CA GLU A 143 7.60 9.51 17.12
C GLU A 143 8.98 10.18 17.16
N TYR A 144 9.01 11.50 16.99
CA TYR A 144 10.25 12.29 16.97
C TYR A 144 10.07 13.62 17.70
N ASP A 145 10.65 13.73 18.89
CA ASP A 145 10.55 14.92 19.75
C ASP A 145 9.09 15.35 19.93
N LYS A 146 8.63 16.41 19.25
CA LYS A 146 7.25 16.89 19.29
C LYS A 146 6.41 16.47 18.09
N TRP A 147 6.82 15.48 17.30
CA TRP A 147 6.13 15.11 16.05
C TRP A 147 5.80 13.63 16.00
N TYR A 148 4.63 13.30 15.46
CA TYR A 148 4.28 11.96 15.00
C TYR A 148 4.40 11.89 13.48
N LYS A 149 5.05 10.85 12.97
CA LYS A 149 4.97 10.47 11.56
C LYS A 149 3.69 9.68 11.34
N VAL A 150 2.83 10.15 10.44
CA VAL A 150 1.47 9.62 10.30
C VAL A 150 1.12 9.30 8.84
N ARG A 151 0.12 8.43 8.64
CA ARG A 151 -0.65 8.30 7.40
C ARG A 151 -2.10 8.63 7.68
N THR A 152 -2.69 9.37 6.75
CA THR A 152 -4.14 9.68 6.69
C THR A 152 -4.79 8.87 5.58
N TRP A 153 -6.11 8.64 5.62
CA TRP A 153 -6.86 7.98 4.54
C TRP A 153 -6.92 8.76 3.21
N MET A 154 -6.67 10.08 3.24
CA MET A 154 -6.84 10.96 2.07
C MET A 154 -5.61 11.07 1.16
N VAL A 155 -4.42 10.98 1.75
CA VAL A 155 -3.21 11.44 1.07
C VAL A 155 -2.47 10.26 0.47
N ARG A 156 -2.14 10.37 -0.82
CA ARG A 156 -1.14 9.53 -1.49
C ARG A 156 0.24 9.86 -0.91
N SER A 157 0.53 9.30 0.26
CA SER A 157 1.87 9.34 0.83
C SER A 157 2.49 7.97 0.66
N ASP A 158 3.49 7.88 -0.23
CA ASP A 158 4.45 6.80 -0.12
C ASP A 158 5.17 7.01 1.21
N ILE A 159 4.82 6.23 2.24
CA ILE A 159 5.44 6.31 3.57
C ILE A 159 6.97 6.21 3.48
N LEU A 160 7.47 5.66 2.37
CA LEU A 160 8.87 5.43 2.07
C LEU A 160 9.59 6.63 1.42
N LYS A 161 8.88 7.62 0.85
CA LYS A 161 9.50 8.81 0.22
C LYS A 161 8.91 10.16 0.67
N ASN A 162 7.63 10.20 1.03
CA ASN A 162 6.91 11.43 1.41
C ASN A 162 6.20 11.26 2.75
N ALA A 163 6.95 11.36 3.85
CA ALA A 163 6.41 11.25 5.21
C ALA A 163 5.54 12.45 5.59
N LEU A 164 4.37 12.21 6.19
CA LEU A 164 3.52 13.26 6.76
C LEU A 164 3.68 13.33 8.28
N TRP A 165 3.48 14.52 8.84
CA TRP A 165 3.85 14.83 10.22
C TRP A 165 2.74 15.57 10.96
N LEU A 166 2.38 15.10 12.14
CA LEU A 166 1.46 15.73 13.09
C LEU A 166 2.25 16.24 14.30
N LEU A 167 2.02 17.46 14.75
CA LEU A 167 2.64 17.99 15.97
C LEU A 167 1.93 17.40 17.20
N LYS A 168 2.70 17.06 18.24
CA LYS A 168 2.22 16.72 19.58
C LYS A 168 1.79 18.01 20.24
N GLU A 169 0.49 18.17 20.39
CA GLU A 169 -0.13 19.22 21.19
C GLU A 169 -0.62 18.59 22.49
#